data_AF-A0A1J3G1B2-F1
#
_entry.id   AF-A0A1J3G1B2-F1
#
_cell.length_a   1.000
_cell.length_b   1.000
_cell.length_c   1.000
_cell.angle_alpha   90.00
_cell.angle_beta   90.00
_cell.angle_gamma   90.00
#
_symmetry.space_group_name_H-M   'P 1'
#
loop_
_entity.id
_entity.type
_entity.pdbx_description
1 polymer ?
#
loop_
_entity_poly.entity_id
_entity_poly.type
_entity_poly.pdbx_seq_one_letter_code
_entity_poly.pdbx_strand_id
1 'polypeptide(L)'
;TCTIKGLIAALCFHQMFEGMGLGGCILQAEYTNVKNFVMAFFFTVTTPFGIALGIALSSVYKDSSPTALVTVGLLNACSAGLLIYMALVDLLAAEFMGSMLQGSVKLQINCFGAALLGCGGMSVLAKWA
;
A
#
# COMPACT_ATOMS: atom_id res chain seq x y z
N THR A 1 -18.87 10.25 16.25
CA THR A 1 -19.62 9.99 15.00
C THR A 1 -18.81 8.95 14.24
N CYS A 2 -19.40 7.80 13.91
CA CYS A 2 -18.65 6.67 13.32
C CYS A 2 -18.21 7.02 11.88
N THR A 3 -16.91 7.27 11.66
CA THR A 3 -16.36 7.80 10.40
C THR A 3 -16.11 6.70 9.35
N ILE A 4 -17.03 5.74 9.19
CA ILE A 4 -16.91 4.69 8.16
C ILE A 4 -16.76 5.31 6.76
N LYS A 5 -17.43 6.43 6.49
CA LYS A 5 -17.34 7.13 5.19
C LYS A 5 -15.92 7.66 4.91
N GLY A 6 -15.24 8.18 5.93
CA GLY A 6 -13.87 8.69 5.80
C GLY A 6 -12.88 7.56 5.57
N LEU A 7 -13.00 6.48 6.35
CA LEU A 7 -12.18 5.28 6.21
C LEU A 7 -12.30 4.64 4.82
N ILE A 8 -13.53 4.50 4.29
CA ILE A 8 -13.75 3.96 2.94
C ILE A 8 -13.14 4.87 1.88
N ALA A 9 -13.30 6.19 2.00
CA ALA A 9 -12.70 7.14 1.06
C ALA A 9 -11.17 7.03 1.05
N ALA A 10 -10.55 6.95 2.23
CA ALA A 10 -9.10 6.76 2.37
C ALA A 10 -8.62 5.43 1.78
N LEU A 11 -9.31 4.31 2.08
CA LEU A 11 -9.01 2.99 1.53
C LEU A 11 -9.11 2.95 0.01
N CYS A 12 -10.18 3.50 -0.57
CA CYS A 12 -10.36 3.53 -2.02
C CYS A 12 -9.25 4.33 -2.70
N PHE A 13 -8.89 5.49 -2.16
CA PHE A 13 -7.83 6.32 -2.73
C PHE A 13 -6.48 5.60 -2.64
N HIS A 14 -6.14 5.02 -1.48
CA HIS A 14 -4.90 4.27 -1.29
C HIS A 14 -4.78 3.09 -2.27
N GLN A 15 -5.80 2.23 -2.30
CA GLN A 15 -5.79 1.03 -3.13
C GLN A 15 -5.80 1.37 -4.64
N MET A 16 -6.38 2.51 -5.03
CA MET A 16 -6.35 2.98 -6.42
C MET A 16 -4.92 3.33 -6.87
N PHE A 17 -4.16 4.09 -6.07
CA PHE A 17 -2.78 4.44 -6.43
C PHE A 17 -1.85 3.23 -6.39
N GLU A 18 -2.02 2.37 -5.39
CA GLU A 18 -1.27 1.12 -5.29
C GLU A 18 -1.55 0.20 -6.49
N GLY A 19 -2.81 0.10 -6.90
CA GLY A 19 -3.22 -0.70 -8.06
C GLY A 19 -2.75 -0.14 -9.40
N MET A 20 -2.72 1.19 -9.54
CA MET A 20 -2.18 1.85 -10.73
C MET A 20 -0.67 1.62 -10.86
N GLY A 21 0.08 1.73 -9.76
CA GLY A 21 1.52 1.46 -9.72
C GLY A 21 1.84 0.01 -10.08
N LEU A 22 1.18 -0.94 -9.41
CA LEU A 22 1.33 -2.37 -9.69
C LEU A 22 0.95 -2.71 -11.14
N GLY A 23 -0.14 -2.15 -11.66
CA GLY A 23 -0.54 -2.32 -13.05
C GLY A 23 0.52 -1.85 -14.05
N GLY A 24 1.14 -0.69 -13.78
CA GLY A 24 2.26 -0.18 -14.58
C GLY A 24 3.46 -1.13 -14.59
N CYS A 25 3.86 -1.64 -13.42
CA CYS A 25 4.95 -2.60 -13.29
C CYS A 25 4.65 -3.92 -14.02
N ILE A 26 3.42 -4.44 -13.90
CA ILE A 26 3.00 -5.67 -14.59
C ILE A 26 3.07 -5.50 -16.11
N LEU A 27 2.63 -4.35 -16.63
CA LEU A 27 2.68 -4.04 -18.06
C LEU A 27 4.12 -3.95 -18.57
N GLN A 28 5.03 -3.37 -17.77
CA GLN A 28 6.44 -3.20 -18.16
C GLN A 28 7.25 -4.51 -18.05
N ALA A 29 6.84 -5.44 -17.20
CA ALA A 29 7.55 -6.70 -16.98
C ALA A 29 7.30 -7.77 -18.07
N GLU A 30 6.43 -7.50 -19.06
CA GLU A 30 6.15 -8.35 -20.23
C GLU A 30 5.90 -9.84 -19.90
N TYR A 31 5.29 -10.14 -18.76
CA TYR A 31 5.00 -11.53 -18.39
C TYR A 31 3.87 -12.14 -19.23
N THR A 32 3.83 -13.47 -19.25
CA THR A 32 2.71 -14.23 -19.83
C THR A 32 1.37 -13.79 -19.22
N ASN A 33 0.31 -13.79 -20.04
CA ASN A 33 -1.05 -13.41 -19.62
C ASN A 33 -1.53 -14.12 -18.34
N VAL A 34 -1.16 -15.38 -18.15
CA VAL A 34 -1.50 -16.15 -16.94
C VAL A 34 -0.89 -15.53 -15.68
N LYS A 35 0.39 -15.14 -15.72
CA LYS A 35 1.06 -14.49 -14.59
C LYS A 35 0.46 -13.12 -14.28
N ASN A 36 0.16 -12.33 -15.31
CA ASN A 36 -0.49 -11.03 -15.16
C ASN A 36 -1.85 -11.17 -14.48
N PHE A 37 -2.64 -12.16 -14.92
CA PHE A 37 -3.93 -12.46 -14.31
C PHE A 37 -3.80 -12.90 -12.86
N VAL A 38 -2.87 -13.81 -12.55
CA VAL A 38 -2.65 -14.30 -11.18
C VAL A 38 -2.24 -13.15 -10.24
N MET A 39 -1.32 -12.28 -10.65
CA MET A 39 -0.92 -11.14 -9.83
C MET A 39 -2.07 -10.15 -9.59
N ALA A 40 -2.84 -9.82 -10.64
CA ALA A 40 -4.02 -8.95 -10.52
C ALA A 40 -5.11 -9.58 -9.64
N PHE A 41 -5.33 -10.89 -9.75
CA PHE A 41 -6.28 -11.63 -8.93
C PHE A 41 -5.92 -11.55 -7.44
N PHE A 42 -4.66 -11.87 -7.08
CA PHE A 42 -4.23 -11.80 -5.69
C PHE A 42 -4.27 -10.37 -5.14
N PHE A 43 -3.91 -9.36 -5.93
CA PHE A 43 -4.01 -7.95 -5.52
C PHE A 43 -5.46 -7.56 -5.17
N THR A 44 -6.41 -7.92 -6.03
CA THR A 44 -7.82 -7.53 -5.84
C THR A 44 -8.53 -8.30 -4.73
N VAL A 45 -8.14 -9.56 -4.46
CA VAL A 45 -8.82 -10.43 -3.47
C VAL A 45 -8.25 -10.26 -2.06
N THR A 46 -6.96 -9.94 -1.90
CA THR A 46 -6.30 -9.92 -0.60
C THR A 46 -6.92 -8.89 0.36
N THR A 47 -7.16 -7.66 -0.09
CA THR A 47 -7.76 -6.59 0.74
C THR A 47 -9.19 -6.91 1.21
N PRO A 48 -10.16 -7.26 0.33
CA PRO A 48 -11.50 -7.61 0.78
C PRO A 48 -11.54 -8.88 1.63
N PHE A 49 -10.67 -9.85 1.36
CA PHE A 49 -10.51 -11.03 2.22
C PHE A 49 -10.06 -10.63 3.64
N GLY A 50 -9.04 -9.78 3.75
CA GLY A 50 -8.57 -9.27 5.04
C GLY A 50 -9.64 -8.49 5.82
N ILE A 51 -10.42 -7.65 5.14
CA ILE A 51 -11.56 -6.93 5.74
C ILE A 51 -12.61 -7.91 6.26
N ALA A 52 -13.02 -8.90 5.45
CA ALA A 52 -14.01 -9.89 5.84
C ALA A 52 -13.53 -10.74 7.04
N LEU A 53 -12.27 -11.15 7.04
CA LEU A 53 -11.65 -11.88 8.14
C LEU A 53 -11.62 -11.03 9.43
N GLY A 54 -11.26 -9.74 9.33
CA GLY A 54 -11.27 -8.81 10.45
C GLY A 54 -12.68 -8.64 11.05
N ILE A 55 -13.70 -8.53 10.20
CA ILE A 55 -15.11 -8.48 10.66
C ILE A 55 -15.52 -9.78 11.34
N ALA A 56 -15.17 -10.95 10.80
CA ALA A 56 -15.48 -12.24 11.41
C ALA A 56 -14.86 -12.39 12.81
N LEU A 57 -13.59 -11.98 12.96
CA LEU A 57 -12.85 -12.05 14.21
C LEU A 57 -13.27 -10.99 15.23
N SER A 58 -13.91 -9.89 14.79
CA SER A 58 -14.34 -8.79 15.66
C SER A 58 -15.27 -9.23 16.80
N SER A 59 -16.02 -10.32 16.60
CA SER A 59 -16.95 -10.88 17.60
C SER A 59 -16.26 -11.57 18.79
N VAL A 60 -15.03 -12.05 18.60
CA VAL A 60 -14.22 -12.73 19.63
C VAL A 60 -13.24 -11.76 20.29
N TYR A 61 -13.05 -10.59 19.67
CA TYR A 61 -12.13 -9.56 20.12
C TYR A 61 -12.71 -8.77 21.28
N LYS A 62 -11.86 -8.46 22.27
CA LYS A 62 -12.17 -7.50 23.33
C LYS A 62 -11.13 -6.40 23.26
N ASP A 63 -11.51 -5.24 22.72
CA ASP A 63 -10.56 -4.17 22.33
C ASP A 63 -9.63 -3.69 23.45
N SER A 64 -10.06 -3.82 24.71
CA SER A 64 -9.30 -3.43 25.90
C SER A 64 -8.47 -4.56 26.53
N SER A 65 -8.47 -5.76 25.94
CA SER A 65 -7.66 -6.89 26.42
C SER A 65 -6.18 -6.70 26.07
N PRO A 66 -5.23 -7.01 26.98
CA PRO A 66 -3.80 -6.98 26.68
C PRO A 66 -3.42 -7.83 25.45
N THR A 67 -4.02 -9.01 25.28
CA THR A 67 -3.77 -9.89 24.13
C THR A 67 -4.23 -9.23 22.83
N ALA A 68 -5.38 -8.55 22.84
CA ALA A 68 -5.91 -7.84 21.69
C ALA A 68 -5.00 -6.67 21.27
N LEU A 69 -4.50 -5.91 22.23
CA LEU A 69 -3.58 -4.81 21.95
C LEU A 69 -2.23 -5.31 21.40
N VAL A 70 -1.71 -6.40 21.95
CA VAL A 70 -0.45 -7.02 21.45
C VAL A 70 -0.62 -7.55 20.04
N THR A 71 -1.72 -8.26 19.74
CA THR A 71 -1.96 -8.82 18.40
C THR A 71 -2.13 -7.74 17.34
N VAL A 72 -2.94 -6.69 17.60
CA VAL A 72 -3.08 -5.56 16.68
C VAL A 72 -1.76 -4.80 16.53
N GLY A 73 -1.03 -4.58 17.63
CA GLY A 73 0.28 -3.94 17.60
C GLY A 73 1.28 -4.69 16.72
N LEU A 74 1.35 -6.02 16.86
CA LEU A 74 2.24 -6.87 16.06
C LEU A 74 1.84 -6.85 14.57
N LEU A 75 0.56 -7.05 14.27
CA LEU A 75 0.05 -7.02 12.89
C LEU A 75 0.30 -5.66 12.23
N ASN A 76 0.10 -4.55 12.95
CA ASN A 76 0.40 -3.21 12.47
C ASN A 76 1.91 -2.99 12.25
N ALA A 77 2.76 -3.45 13.17
CA ALA A 77 4.21 -3.33 13.02
C ALA A 77 4.74 -4.14 11.83
N CYS A 78 4.27 -5.37 11.66
CA CYS A 78 4.60 -6.21 10.51
C CYS A 78 4.13 -5.56 9.20
N SER A 79 2.90 -5.06 9.16
CA SER A 79 2.34 -4.39 7.99
C SER A 79 3.12 -3.12 7.63
N ALA A 80 3.41 -2.26 8.61
CA ALA A 80 4.21 -1.06 8.40
C ALA A 80 5.63 -1.38 7.91
N GLY A 81 6.27 -2.41 8.47
CA GLY A 81 7.60 -2.86 8.03
C GLY A 81 7.62 -3.34 6.58
N LEU A 82 6.63 -4.13 6.17
CA LEU A 82 6.48 -4.58 4.79
C LEU A 82 6.24 -3.41 3.83
N LEU A 83 5.37 -2.47 4.19
CA LEU A 83 5.10 -1.28 3.38
C LEU A 83 6.35 -0.39 3.21
N ILE A 84 7.15 -0.22 4.27
CA ILE A 84 8.41 0.53 4.20
C ILE A 84 9.40 -0.19 3.27
N TYR A 85 9.55 -1.51 3.40
CA TYR A 85 10.43 -2.29 2.54
C TYR A 85 10.01 -2.19 1.06
N MET A 86 8.72 -2.39 0.77
CA MET A 86 8.17 -2.26 -0.58
C MET A 86 8.41 -0.85 -1.15
N ALA A 87 8.14 0.19 -0.37
CA ALA A 87 8.30 1.57 -0.83
C ALA A 87 9.77 1.93 -1.11
N LEU A 88 10.69 1.57 -0.21
CA LEU A 88 12.10 1.97 -0.32
C LEU A 88 12.91 1.06 -1.23
N VAL A 89 12.76 -0.25 -1.08
CA VAL A 89 13.61 -1.25 -1.73
C VAL A 89 13.00 -1.69 -3.07
N ASP A 90 11.74 -2.09 -3.08
CA ASP A 90 11.14 -2.68 -4.29
C ASP A 90 10.67 -1.61 -5.30
N LEU A 91 10.27 -0.42 -4.84
CA LEU A 91 9.82 0.67 -5.71
C LEU A 91 10.91 1.73 -5.91
N LEU A 92 11.28 2.45 -4.85
CA LEU A 92 12.14 3.63 -4.99
C LEU A 92 13.55 3.25 -5.47
N ALA A 93 14.18 2.22 -4.89
CA ALA A 93 15.51 1.81 -5.32
C ALA A 93 15.50 1.27 -6.77
N ALA A 94 14.47 0.52 -7.18
CA ALA A 94 14.33 0.02 -8.54
C ALA A 94 14.24 1.15 -9.57
N GLU A 95 13.43 2.19 -9.30
CA GLU A 95 13.27 3.34 -10.19
C GLU A 95 14.52 4.25 -10.20
N PHE A 96 15.13 4.51 -9.04
CA PHE A 96 16.26 5.44 -8.91
C PHE A 96 17.61 4.86 -9.34
N MET A 97 17.77 3.54 -9.30
CA MET A 97 18.96 2.86 -9.81
C MET A 97 18.90 2.61 -11.33
N GLY A 98 17.77 2.92 -11.98
CA GLY A 98 17.64 2.85 -13.43
C GLY A 98 18.57 3.84 -14.14
N SER A 99 19.16 3.41 -15.26
CA SER A 99 20.11 4.21 -16.05
C SER A 99 19.54 5.55 -16.53
N MET A 100 18.23 5.59 -16.81
CA MET A 100 17.50 6.79 -17.21
C MET A 100 17.47 7.86 -16.10
N LEU A 101 17.21 7.45 -14.86
CA LEU A 101 17.15 8.37 -13.72
C LEU A 101 18.55 8.79 -13.27
N GLN A 102 19.51 7.86 -13.24
CA GLN A 102 20.89 8.16 -12.89
C GLN A 102 21.58 9.12 -13.87
N GLY A 103 21.16 9.14 -15.14
CA GLY A 103 21.69 10.05 -16.16
C GLY A 103 21.24 11.51 -16.00
N SER A 104 20.28 11.84 -15.12
CA SER A 104 19.73 13.20 -15.01
C SER A 104 19.32 13.57 -13.59
N VAL A 105 20.15 14.38 -12.93
CA VAL A 105 19.87 14.92 -11.57
C VAL A 105 18.56 15.70 -11.53
N LYS A 106 18.20 16.42 -12.61
CA LYS A 106 16.93 17.15 -12.69
C LYS A 106 15.74 16.20 -12.64
N LEU A 107 15.83 15.05 -13.31
CA LEU A 107 14.78 14.03 -13.30
C LEU A 107 14.68 13.37 -11.92
N GLN A 108 15.81 13.07 -11.28
CA GLN A 108 15.84 12.54 -9.91
C GLN A 108 15.15 13.47 -8.91
N ILE A 109 15.45 14.77 -8.94
CA ILE A 109 14.83 15.76 -8.06
C ILE A 109 13.32 15.82 -8.30
N ASN A 110 12.87 15.81 -9.56
CA ASN A 110 11.44 15.81 -9.89
C ASN A 110 10.73 14.55 -9.37
N CYS A 111 11.32 13.37 -9.55
CA CYS A 111 10.77 12.11 -9.06
C CYS A 111 10.74 12.05 -7.53
N PHE A 112 11.80 12.51 -6.85
CA PHE A 112 11.80 12.60 -5.38
C PHE A 112 10.75 13.60 -4.89
N GLY A 113 10.61 14.74 -5.56
CA GLY A 113 9.57 15.72 -5.26
C GLY A 113 8.17 15.13 -5.40
N ALA A 114 7.91 14.38 -6.48
CA ALA A 114 6.64 13.68 -6.68
C ALA A 114 6.38 12.61 -5.60
N ALA A 115 7.40 11.83 -5.22
CA ALA A 115 7.29 10.84 -4.16
C ALA A 115 6.97 11.48 -2.80
N LEU A 116 7.63 12.60 -2.45
CA LEU A 116 7.34 13.36 -1.23
C LEU A 116 5.94 13.98 -1.26
N LEU A 117 5.48 14.50 -2.40
CA LEU A 117 4.12 14.99 -2.56
C LEU A 117 3.09 13.88 -2.39
N GLY A 118 3.36 12.68 -2.92
CA GLY A 118 2.53 11.50 -2.71
C GLY A 118 2.44 11.13 -1.23
N CYS A 119 3.59 11.03 -0.54
CA CYS A 119 3.64 10.76 0.91
C CYS A 119 2.89 11.83 1.72
N GLY A 120 3.04 13.11 1.36
CA GLY A 120 2.30 14.21 1.96
C GLY A 120 0.78 14.09 1.75
N GLY A 121 0.34 13.76 0.54
CA GLY A 121 -1.06 13.51 0.22
C GLY A 121 -1.66 12.37 1.04
N MET A 122 -0.93 11.26 1.17
CA MET A 122 -1.36 10.11 1.97
C MET A 122 -1.39 10.43 3.48
N SER A 123 -0.45 11.24 3.96
CA SER A 123 -0.45 11.73 5.35
C SER A 123 -1.66 12.61 5.67
N VAL A 124 -2.10 13.43 4.70
CA VAL A 124 -3.29 14.26 4.83
C VAL A 124 -4.55 13.38 4.85
N LEU A 125 -4.65 12.38 3.98
CA LEU A 125 -5.76 11.41 3.98
C LEU A 125 -5.88 10.65 5.31
N ALA A 126 -4.76 10.34 5.96
CA ALA A 126 -4.73 9.68 7.25
C ALA A 126 -5.43 10.48 8.37
N LYS A 127 -5.64 11.80 8.21
CA LYS A 127 -6.39 12.61 9.19
C LYS A 127 -7.89 12.32 9.22
N TRP A 128 -8.44 11.74 8.14
CA TRP A 128 -9.86 11.42 8.02
C TRP A 128 -10.16 9.91 7.97
N ALA A 129 -9.11 9.09 8.02
CA ALA A 129 -9.20 7.65 8.27
C ALA A 129 -9.39 7.40 9.77
#